data_AF-A0A2J8J0J3-F1
#
_entry.id   AF-A0A2J8J0J3-F1
#
_cell.length_a   1.000
_cell.length_b   1.000
_cell.length_c   1.000
_cell.angle_alpha   90.00
_cell.angle_beta   90.00
_cell.angle_gamma   90.00
#
_symmetry.space_group_name_H-M   'P 1'
#
loop_
_entity.id
_entity.type
_entity.pdbx_description
1 polymer ?
#
loop_
_entity_poly.entity_id
_entity_poly.type
_entity_poly.pdbx_seq_one_letter_code
_entity_poly.pdbx_strand_id
1 'polypeptide(L)'
;FQYDHEAFLGREVAKEFDQLTPEESQARLGRIVDRMDRAGDGDGWVSLAELRAWIAHTQQRHIRDSVSAAWDTYDTDRDGRVGWEELRNATYGHYAPGEEFHDVEDAETYKKMLARDERRFRVADQDGDSMATREELTAFLHPEEFPHMRDIVIALFFSRIYLLTFLLL
;
A
#
# COMPACT_ATOMS: atom_id res chain seq x y z
N PHE A 1 18.61 -4.32 -4.84
CA PHE A 1 18.88 -5.09 -3.62
C PHE A 1 17.73 -5.00 -2.61
N GLN A 2 17.43 -3.86 -1.98
CA GLN A 2 16.34 -3.78 -0.99
C GLN A 2 14.93 -4.04 -1.59
N TYR A 3 14.68 -3.55 -2.82
CA TYR A 3 13.42 -3.79 -3.55
C TYR A 3 13.23 -5.28 -3.93
N ASP A 4 14.31 -5.97 -4.33
CA ASP A 4 14.26 -7.39 -4.68
C ASP A 4 13.95 -8.26 -3.45
N HIS A 5 14.44 -7.85 -2.28
CA HIS A 5 14.18 -8.53 -1.01
C HIS A 5 12.73 -8.33 -0.55
N GLU A 6 12.18 -7.12 -0.67
CA GLU A 6 10.77 -6.86 -0.34
C GLU A 6 9.81 -7.62 -1.26
N ALA A 7 10.09 -7.68 -2.56
CA ALA A 7 9.27 -8.42 -3.52
C ALA A 7 9.30 -9.95 -3.30
N PHE A 8 10.42 -10.47 -2.78
CA PHE A 8 10.61 -11.90 -2.56
C PHE A 8 10.15 -12.38 -1.17
N LEU A 9 10.43 -11.60 -0.12
CA LEU A 9 10.22 -11.97 1.28
C LEU A 9 8.94 -11.34 1.87
N GLY A 10 8.43 -10.27 1.26
CA GLY A 10 7.50 -9.36 1.89
C GLY A 10 8.22 -8.38 2.84
N ARG A 11 7.64 -7.21 3.04
CA ARG A 11 8.28 -6.08 3.75
C ARG A 11 8.74 -6.37 5.18
N GLU A 12 7.92 -7.09 5.94
CA GLU A 12 8.21 -7.41 7.35
C GLU A 12 9.40 -8.36 7.45
N VAL A 13 9.40 -9.40 6.63
CA VAL A 13 10.47 -10.41 6.63
C VAL A 13 11.75 -9.82 6.06
N ALA A 14 11.68 -9.01 5.00
CA ALA A 14 12.86 -8.36 4.40
C ALA A 14 13.64 -7.50 5.41
N LYS A 15 12.96 -6.72 6.26
CA LYS A 15 13.61 -5.90 7.30
C LYS A 15 14.34 -6.71 8.36
N GLU A 16 13.87 -7.91 8.67
CA GLU A 16 14.54 -8.79 9.64
C GLU A 16 15.82 -9.40 9.07
N PHE A 17 15.92 -9.56 7.75
CA PHE A 17 17.06 -10.20 7.09
C PHE A 17 18.33 -9.34 7.07
N ASP A 18 18.21 -8.01 7.14
CA ASP A 18 19.36 -7.09 7.16
C ASP A 18 20.21 -7.22 8.45
N GLN A 19 19.68 -7.89 9.49
CA GLN A 19 20.35 -8.03 10.79
C GLN A 19 20.83 -9.46 11.08
N LEU A 20 20.63 -10.41 10.17
CA LEU A 20 20.92 -11.82 10.40
C LEU A 20 22.34 -12.22 9.98
N THR A 21 22.86 -13.23 10.67
CA THR A 21 24.09 -13.91 10.23
C THR A 21 23.84 -14.65 8.91
N PRO A 22 24.89 -14.95 8.12
CA PRO A 22 24.77 -15.72 6.89
C PRO A 22 24.07 -17.08 7.09
N GLU A 23 24.35 -17.77 8.20
CA GLU A 23 23.78 -19.07 8.53
C GLU A 23 22.28 -18.97 8.83
N GLU A 24 21.86 -17.95 9.59
CA GLU A 24 20.44 -17.71 9.90
C GLU A 24 19.64 -17.27 8.66
N SER A 25 20.26 -16.44 7.81
CA SER A 25 19.70 -16.02 6.53
C SER A 25 19.47 -17.21 5.60
N GLN A 26 20.46 -18.10 5.49
CA GLN A 26 20.34 -19.32 4.69
C GLN A 26 19.27 -20.27 5.25
N ALA A 27 19.20 -20.45 6.57
CA ALA A 27 18.17 -21.28 7.19
C ALA A 27 16.76 -20.73 6.98
N ARG A 28 16.57 -19.40 7.05
CA ARG A 28 15.27 -18.77 6.76
C ARG A 28 14.92 -18.83 5.27
N LEU A 29 15.86 -18.59 4.37
CA LEU A 29 15.64 -18.75 2.93
C LEU A 29 15.21 -20.18 2.60
N GLY A 30 15.87 -21.18 3.20
CA GLY A 30 15.48 -22.59 3.05
C GLY A 30 14.01 -22.82 3.40
N ARG A 31 13.52 -22.29 4.54
CA ARG A 31 12.11 -22.42 4.92
C ARG A 31 11.13 -21.74 3.95
N ILE A 32 11.56 -20.68 3.27
CA ILE A 32 10.75 -19.96 2.28
C ILE A 32 10.69 -20.78 0.99
N VAL A 33 11.83 -21.30 0.54
CA VAL A 33 11.93 -22.25 -0.59
C VAL A 33 11.05 -23.48 -0.33
N ASP A 34 11.15 -24.09 0.85
CA ASP A 34 10.31 -25.25 1.22
C ASP A 34 8.82 -24.93 1.23
N ARG A 35 8.44 -23.68 1.55
CA ARG A 35 7.04 -23.26 1.57
C ARG A 35 6.53 -22.97 0.15
N MET A 36 7.41 -22.48 -0.71
CA MET A 36 7.13 -22.19 -2.11
C MET A 36 6.87 -23.47 -2.89
N ASP A 37 7.78 -24.44 -2.79
CA ASP A 37 7.66 -25.76 -3.41
C ASP A 37 6.40 -26.50 -2.91
N ARG A 38 6.16 -26.52 -1.60
CA ARG A 38 4.92 -27.11 -1.02
C ARG A 38 3.63 -26.45 -1.46
N ALA A 39 3.66 -25.18 -1.89
CA ALA A 39 2.50 -24.49 -2.44
C ALA A 39 2.31 -24.77 -3.94
N GLY A 40 3.34 -25.29 -4.60
CA GLY A 40 3.38 -25.72 -5.99
C GLY A 40 3.19 -27.22 -6.13
N ASP A 41 4.14 -27.89 -6.79
CA ASP A 41 4.06 -29.34 -7.07
C ASP A 41 4.77 -30.23 -6.04
N GLY A 42 5.62 -29.66 -5.19
CA GLY A 42 6.28 -30.37 -4.09
C GLY A 42 7.38 -31.33 -4.58
N ASP A 43 8.01 -31.06 -5.73
CA ASP A 43 9.05 -31.89 -6.32
C ASP A 43 10.44 -31.73 -5.66
N GLY A 44 10.55 -30.81 -4.70
CA GLY A 44 11.78 -30.50 -3.97
C GLY A 44 12.65 -29.43 -4.63
N TRP A 45 12.17 -28.83 -5.72
CA TRP A 45 12.80 -27.71 -6.40
C TRP A 45 11.86 -26.51 -6.46
N VAL A 46 12.39 -25.36 -6.85
CA VAL A 46 11.57 -24.19 -7.15
C VAL A 46 11.74 -23.88 -8.62
N SER A 47 10.69 -24.16 -9.38
CA SER A 47 10.59 -23.78 -10.78
C SER A 47 10.34 -22.28 -10.92
N LEU A 48 10.60 -21.74 -12.12
CA LEU A 48 10.27 -20.34 -12.43
C LEU A 48 8.77 -20.06 -12.29
N ALA A 49 7.92 -21.05 -12.54
CA ALA A 49 6.48 -20.92 -12.42
C ALA A 49 6.06 -20.73 -10.96
N GLU A 50 6.60 -21.55 -10.05
CA GLU A 50 6.33 -21.47 -8.61
C GLU A 50 6.87 -20.18 -8.01
N LEU A 51 8.06 -19.74 -8.44
CA LEU A 51 8.62 -18.46 -8.04
C LEU A 51 7.69 -17.30 -8.42
N ARG A 52 7.19 -17.28 -9.67
CA ARG A 52 6.26 -16.23 -10.12
C ARG A 52 4.94 -16.28 -9.38
N ALA A 53 4.40 -17.48 -9.14
CA ALA A 53 3.18 -17.68 -8.37
C ALA A 53 3.34 -17.20 -6.92
N TRP A 54 4.49 -17.49 -6.29
CA TRP A 54 4.80 -17.06 -4.94
C TRP A 54 4.92 -15.54 -4.81
N ILE A 55 5.61 -14.89 -5.74
CA ILE A 55 5.72 -13.42 -5.78
C ILE A 55 4.33 -12.81 -5.92
N ALA A 56 3.52 -13.30 -6.86
CA ALA A 56 2.14 -12.81 -7.06
C ALA A 56 1.27 -13.02 -5.80
N HIS A 57 1.36 -14.20 -5.17
CA HIS A 57 0.63 -14.51 -3.94
C HIS A 57 1.04 -13.59 -2.78
N THR A 58 2.34 -13.37 -2.61
CA THR A 58 2.89 -12.51 -1.55
C THR A 58 2.46 -11.05 -1.75
N GLN A 59 2.51 -10.56 -2.98
CA GLN A 59 2.06 -9.21 -3.35
C GLN A 59 0.56 -9.03 -3.06
N GLN A 60 -0.28 -9.96 -3.53
CA GLN A 60 -1.74 -9.92 -3.28
C GLN A 60 -2.07 -9.95 -1.80
N ARG A 61 -1.36 -10.78 -1.03
CA ARG A 61 -1.52 -10.83 0.42
C ARG A 61 -1.14 -9.49 1.06
N HIS A 62 -0.01 -8.90 0.69
CA HIS A 62 0.42 -7.61 1.22
C HIS A 62 -0.60 -6.50 0.93
N ILE A 63 -1.13 -6.44 -0.30
CA ILE A 63 -2.19 -5.50 -0.68
C ILE A 63 -3.42 -5.68 0.21
N ARG A 64 -3.91 -6.92 0.34
CA ARG A 64 -5.10 -7.24 1.15
C ARG A 64 -4.89 -6.88 2.62
N ASP A 65 -3.74 -7.24 3.19
CA ASP A 65 -3.44 -7.01 4.59
C ASP A 65 -3.30 -5.49 4.86
N SER A 66 -2.69 -4.74 3.94
CA SER A 66 -2.62 -3.26 3.96
C SER A 66 -4.00 -2.61 3.89
N VAL A 67 -4.86 -3.04 2.97
CA VAL A 67 -6.24 -2.53 2.85
C VAL A 67 -7.04 -2.85 4.10
N SER A 68 -6.87 -4.05 4.66
CA SER A 68 -7.59 -4.44 5.87
C SER A 68 -7.19 -3.59 7.08
N ALA A 69 -5.90 -3.28 7.23
CA ALA A 69 -5.42 -2.40 8.30
C ALA A 69 -5.93 -0.96 8.13
N ALA A 70 -5.94 -0.46 6.89
CA ALA A 70 -6.46 0.87 6.57
C ALA A 70 -7.98 0.96 6.76
N TRP A 71 -8.71 -0.12 6.46
CA TRP A 71 -10.18 -0.16 6.52
C TRP A 71 -10.68 0.24 7.91
N ASP A 72 -10.17 -0.40 8.96
CA ASP A 72 -10.58 -0.15 10.34
C ASP A 72 -10.24 1.27 10.83
N THR A 73 -9.32 1.96 10.14
CA THR A 73 -8.92 3.34 10.44
C THR A 73 -9.81 4.35 9.74
N TYR A 74 -10.27 4.04 8.52
CA TYR A 74 -11.00 4.97 7.68
C TYR A 74 -12.52 4.82 7.73
N ASP A 75 -13.05 3.61 7.91
CA ASP A 75 -14.49 3.33 8.06
C ASP A 75 -14.91 3.60 9.51
N THR A 76 -15.03 4.89 9.84
CA THR A 76 -15.18 5.36 11.23
C THR A 76 -16.60 5.20 11.74
N ASP A 77 -17.58 5.36 10.86
CA ASP A 77 -19.00 5.17 11.18
C ASP A 77 -19.47 3.71 11.01
N ARG A 78 -18.62 2.85 10.44
CA ARG A 78 -18.84 1.40 10.24
C ARG A 78 -20.02 1.13 9.32
N ASP A 79 -20.24 1.98 8.33
CA ASP A 79 -21.27 1.78 7.30
C ASP A 79 -20.84 0.77 6.22
N GLY A 80 -19.58 0.32 6.25
CA GLY A 80 -19.02 -0.64 5.31
C GLY A 80 -18.54 -0.01 4.01
N ARG A 81 -18.34 1.31 4.00
CA ARG A 81 -17.69 2.10 2.95
C ARG A 81 -16.74 3.10 3.60
N VAL A 82 -15.94 3.79 2.80
CA VAL A 82 -15.08 4.87 3.27
C VAL A 82 -15.41 6.14 2.51
N GLY A 83 -16.03 7.10 3.19
CA GLY A 83 -16.29 8.41 2.61
C GLY A 83 -15.02 9.25 2.45
N TRP A 84 -15.00 10.14 1.44
CA TRP A 84 -13.90 11.11 1.31
C TRP A 84 -13.67 11.93 2.59
N GLU A 85 -14.76 12.32 3.26
CA GLU A 85 -14.70 13.09 4.51
C GLU A 85 -14.05 12.29 5.64
N GLU A 86 -14.32 10.99 5.74
CA GLU A 86 -13.71 10.12 6.75
C GLU A 86 -12.22 9.92 6.48
N LEU A 87 -11.87 9.61 5.23
CA LEU A 87 -10.47 9.49 4.80
C LEU A 87 -9.71 10.80 5.06
N ARG A 88 -10.32 11.94 4.72
CA ARG A 88 -9.75 13.26 5.01
C ARG A 88 -9.54 13.43 6.50
N ASN A 89 -10.56 13.21 7.32
CA ASN A 89 -10.46 13.46 8.76
C ASN A 89 -9.45 12.53 9.45
N ALA A 90 -9.36 11.27 9.03
CA ALA A 90 -8.38 10.33 9.54
C ALA A 90 -6.94 10.69 9.12
N THR A 91 -6.74 11.19 7.90
CA THR A 91 -5.41 11.51 7.36
C THR A 91 -4.94 12.92 7.74
N TYR A 92 -5.86 13.86 7.89
CA TYR A 92 -5.61 15.30 7.98
C TYR A 92 -6.28 15.97 9.18
N GLY A 93 -6.93 15.22 10.09
CA GLY A 93 -7.74 15.76 11.19
C GLY A 93 -7.01 16.66 12.18
N HIS A 94 -5.68 16.66 12.19
CA HIS A 94 -4.84 17.62 12.93
C HIS A 94 -4.83 19.04 12.35
N TYR A 95 -5.49 19.25 11.21
CA TYR A 95 -5.62 20.54 10.51
C TYR A 95 -7.10 20.76 10.15
N ALA A 96 -7.96 20.66 11.14
CA ALA A 96 -9.40 20.81 10.96
C ALA A 96 -9.73 22.19 10.32
N PRO A 97 -10.80 22.30 9.53
CA PRO A 97 -11.23 23.59 8.96
C PRO A 97 -11.47 24.61 10.09
N GLY A 98 -10.56 25.58 10.23
CA GLY A 98 -10.62 26.61 11.27
C GLY A 98 -9.53 26.55 12.33
N GLU A 99 -8.65 25.53 12.32
CA GLU A 99 -7.41 25.60 13.10
C GLU A 99 -6.37 26.47 12.38
N GLU A 100 -5.72 27.35 13.13
CA GLU A 100 -4.73 28.28 12.58
C GLU A 100 -3.47 27.49 12.20
N PHE A 101 -3.14 27.49 10.91
CA PHE A 101 -1.79 27.15 10.49
C PHE A 101 -0.83 28.16 11.13
N HIS A 102 0.08 27.67 11.95
CA HIS A 102 1.07 28.53 12.62
C HIS A 102 2.05 29.15 11.63
N ASP A 103 2.14 28.64 10.39
CA ASP A 103 2.83 29.25 9.26
C ASP A 103 2.04 29.15 7.93
N VAL A 104 2.40 30.00 6.96
CA VAL A 104 1.72 30.08 5.64
C VAL A 104 2.19 28.95 4.70
N GLU A 105 3.37 28.39 4.96
CA GLU A 105 4.01 27.38 4.10
C GLU A 105 3.39 25.99 4.30
N ASP A 106 3.05 25.64 5.53
CA ASP A 106 2.29 24.42 5.88
C ASP A 106 0.87 24.49 5.33
N ALA A 107 0.23 25.66 5.37
CA ALA A 107 -1.13 25.84 4.85
C ALA A 107 -1.24 25.58 3.34
N GLU A 108 -0.29 26.10 2.56
CA GLU A 108 -0.28 25.93 1.10
C GLU A 108 0.11 24.50 0.70
N THR A 109 1.06 23.90 1.43
CA THR A 109 1.46 22.49 1.25
C THR A 109 0.31 21.55 1.56
N TYR A 110 -0.39 21.79 2.67
CA TYR A 110 -1.58 21.05 3.08
C TYR A 110 -2.66 21.07 2.00
N LYS A 111 -3.05 22.26 1.51
CA LYS A 111 -4.07 22.40 0.45
C LYS A 111 -3.70 21.63 -0.81
N LYS A 112 -2.43 21.65 -1.22
CA LYS A 112 -1.95 20.90 -2.38
C LYS A 112 -2.02 19.39 -2.16
N MET A 113 -1.64 18.90 -0.97
CA MET A 113 -1.74 17.48 -0.63
C MET A 113 -3.20 17.01 -0.60
N LEU A 114 -4.08 17.79 0.03
CA LEU A 114 -5.51 17.52 0.10
C LEU A 114 -6.14 17.44 -1.30
N ALA A 115 -5.95 18.46 -2.14
CA ALA A 115 -6.51 18.50 -3.49
C ALA A 115 -5.98 17.36 -4.38
N ARG A 116 -4.71 16.98 -4.19
CA ARG A 116 -4.10 15.85 -4.89
C ARG A 116 -4.70 14.52 -4.49
N ASP A 117 -4.94 14.33 -3.19
CA ASP A 117 -5.51 13.10 -2.65
C ASP A 117 -7.00 13.00 -2.96
N GLU A 118 -7.74 14.12 -2.95
CA GLU A 118 -9.13 14.20 -3.40
C GLU A 118 -9.26 13.82 -4.87
N ARG A 119 -8.37 14.35 -5.72
CA ARG A 119 -8.34 13.98 -7.13
C ARG A 119 -8.10 12.48 -7.30
N ARG A 120 -7.20 11.90 -6.52
CA ARG A 120 -6.89 10.47 -6.58
C ARG A 120 -8.07 9.62 -6.09
N PHE A 121 -8.72 10.02 -5.01
CA PHE A 121 -9.92 9.37 -4.49
C PHE A 121 -11.03 9.34 -5.55
N ARG A 122 -11.29 10.47 -6.22
CA ARG A 122 -12.29 10.56 -7.30
C ARG A 122 -11.99 9.68 -8.52
N VAL A 123 -10.72 9.36 -8.80
CA VAL A 123 -10.39 8.43 -9.91
C VAL A 123 -10.56 6.98 -9.47
N ALA A 124 -10.33 6.70 -8.18
CA ALA A 124 -10.53 5.37 -7.61
C ALA A 124 -12.02 5.04 -7.48
N ASP A 125 -12.83 6.02 -7.07
CA ASP A 125 -14.29 5.99 -7.01
C ASP A 125 -14.88 5.90 -8.43
N GLN A 126 -15.29 4.70 -8.83
CA GLN A 126 -15.72 4.43 -10.21
C GLN A 126 -17.21 4.74 -10.41
N ASP A 127 -18.02 4.62 -9.37
CA ASP A 127 -19.45 4.92 -9.42
C ASP A 127 -19.77 6.39 -9.10
N GLY A 128 -18.81 7.11 -8.51
CA GLY A 128 -18.86 8.55 -8.27
C GLY A 128 -19.74 8.95 -7.10
N ASP A 129 -20.06 8.01 -6.20
CA ASP A 129 -20.92 8.27 -5.04
C ASP A 129 -20.18 8.91 -3.86
N SER A 130 -18.87 9.16 -3.99
CA SER A 130 -17.98 9.70 -2.97
C SER A 130 -17.77 8.79 -1.75
N MET A 131 -18.12 7.49 -1.88
CA MET A 131 -18.03 6.46 -0.85
C MET A 131 -17.29 5.23 -1.40
N ALA A 132 -15.99 5.11 -1.09
CA ALA A 132 -15.18 4.03 -1.62
C ALA A 132 -15.58 2.67 -1.03
N THR A 133 -15.88 1.73 -1.92
CA THR A 133 -15.93 0.30 -1.62
C THR A 133 -14.54 -0.25 -1.28
N ARG A 134 -14.46 -1.53 -0.89
CA ARG A 134 -13.18 -2.18 -0.57
C ARG A 134 -12.26 -2.25 -1.78
N GLU A 135 -12.83 -2.49 -2.95
CA GLU A 135 -12.13 -2.51 -4.22
C GLU A 135 -11.60 -1.11 -4.58
N GLU A 136 -12.40 -0.07 -4.40
CA GLU A 136 -12.00 1.31 -4.73
C GLU A 136 -10.98 1.86 -3.74
N LEU A 137 -11.10 1.54 -2.44
CA LEU A 137 -10.07 1.86 -1.47
C LEU A 137 -8.76 1.12 -1.79
N THR A 138 -8.84 -0.13 -2.27
CA THR A 138 -7.67 -0.86 -2.76
C THR A 138 -7.03 -0.13 -3.94
N ALA A 139 -7.84 0.36 -4.89
CA ALA A 139 -7.35 1.16 -6.02
C ALA A 139 -6.74 2.51 -5.58
N PHE A 140 -7.25 3.13 -4.51
CA PHE A 140 -6.68 4.35 -3.95
C PHE A 140 -5.31 4.13 -3.30
N LEU A 141 -5.16 3.03 -2.54
CA LEU A 141 -3.95 2.71 -1.77
C LEU A 141 -2.86 2.04 -2.61
N HIS A 142 -3.24 1.16 -3.53
CA HIS A 142 -2.36 0.39 -4.43
C HIS A 142 -2.71 0.67 -5.91
N PRO A 143 -2.68 1.94 -6.35
CA PRO A 143 -3.16 2.33 -7.67
C PRO A 143 -2.36 1.71 -8.83
N GLU A 144 -1.13 1.26 -8.60
CA GLU A 144 -0.30 0.55 -9.57
C GLU A 144 -0.90 -0.78 -10.05
N GLU A 145 -1.77 -1.39 -9.25
CA GLU A 145 -2.43 -2.66 -9.56
C GLU A 145 -3.67 -2.47 -10.47
N PHE A 146 -4.14 -1.23 -10.64
CA PHE A 146 -5.39 -0.93 -11.31
C PHE A 146 -5.16 -0.15 -12.62
N PRO A 147 -5.53 -0.72 -13.79
CA PRO A 147 -5.31 -0.06 -15.07
C PRO A 147 -5.93 1.34 -15.19
N HIS A 148 -7.11 1.57 -14.59
CA HIS A 148 -7.79 2.86 -14.64
C HIS A 148 -7.09 3.95 -13.80
N MET A 149 -6.22 3.55 -12.86
CA MET A 149 -5.44 4.46 -12.03
C MET A 149 -4.10 4.86 -12.67
N ARG A 150 -3.71 4.28 -13.81
CA ARG A 150 -2.39 4.52 -14.40
C ARG A 150 -2.08 5.99 -14.65
N ASP A 151 -3.05 6.74 -15.19
CA ASP A 151 -2.85 8.16 -15.50
C ASP A 151 -2.65 8.99 -14.23
N ILE A 152 -3.38 8.68 -13.15
CA ILE A 152 -3.17 9.34 -11.86
C ILE A 152 -1.83 8.94 -11.26
N VAL A 153 -1.43 7.68 -11.33
CA VAL A 153 -0.11 7.20 -10.88
C VAL A 153 0.99 7.95 -11.61
N ILE A 154 0.95 8.03 -12.93
CA ILE A 154 1.95 8.74 -13.74
C ILE A 154 2.02 10.22 -13.36
N ALA A 155 0.86 10.89 -13.29
CA ALA A 155 0.79 12.30 -12.91
C ALA A 155 1.37 12.55 -11.50
N LEU A 156 1.15 11.63 -10.57
CA LEU A 156 1.67 11.70 -9.20
C LEU A 156 3.15 11.33 -9.10
N PHE A 157 3.64 10.38 -9.90
CA PHE A 157 5.06 9.99 -9.94
C PHE A 157 5.95 11.11 -10.45
N PHE A 158 5.51 11.88 -11.46
CA PHE A 158 6.21 13.09 -11.90
C PHE A 158 6.21 14.20 -10.83
N SER A 159 5.42 14.06 -9.76
CA SER A 159 5.37 14.96 -8.61
C SER A 159 6.05 14.41 -7.34
N ARG A 160 6.49 13.13 -7.28
CA ARG A 160 6.82 12.39 -6.03
C ARG A 160 8.21 11.73 -6.03
N ILE A 161 9.29 12.49 -5.86
CA ILE A 161 10.53 11.90 -5.26
C ILE A 161 10.36 11.67 -3.73
N TYR A 162 9.27 12.09 -3.08
CA TYR A 162 9.21 12.21 -1.61
C TYR A 162 8.05 11.56 -0.85
N LEU A 163 7.27 10.64 -1.41
CA LEU A 163 6.01 10.23 -0.74
C LEU A 163 5.75 8.72 -0.63
N LEU A 164 6.82 7.93 -0.55
CA LEU A 164 6.75 6.54 -0.08
C LEU A 164 6.82 6.41 1.44
N THR A 165 7.01 7.51 2.18
CA THR A 165 7.22 7.50 3.63
C THR A 165 6.00 7.76 4.50
N PHE A 166 4.85 8.19 3.96
CA PHE A 166 3.74 8.68 4.79
C PHE A 166 2.47 7.81 4.85
N LEU A 167 2.48 6.62 4.24
CA LEU A 167 1.37 5.64 4.36
C LEU A 167 1.76 4.37 5.14
N LEU A 168 2.94 4.37 5.78
CA LEU A 168 3.50 3.22 6.52
C LEU A 168 4.09 3.62 7.88
N LEU A 169 3.48 4.59 8.54
CA LEU A 169 3.54 4.78 9.98
C LEU A 169 2.11 4.80 10.51
#